data_AF-A0A529Q4H8-F1
#
_entry.id   AF-A0A529Q4H8-F1
#
_cell.length_a   1.000
_cell.length_b   1.000
_cell.length_c   1.000
_cell.angle_alpha   90.00
_cell.angle_beta   90.00
_cell.angle_gamma   90.00
#
_symmetry.space_group_name_H-M   'P 1'
#
loop_
_entity.id
_entity.type
_entity.pdbx_description
1 polymer ?
#
loop_
_entity_poly.entity_id
_entity_poly.type
_entity_poly.pdbx_seq_one_letter_code
_entity_poly.pdbx_strand_id
1 'polypeptide(L)'
;VADADADTAERMIRVNVIALTRLTRAVLPGLLARNRGGIINIASVVAYGIAVGGIYSGTKAYVANFTEALQKEVAGTNVKVQSVVPGPIRTELWDVSGISLDRINQDWIMSAEDLVDAALAGFAQGETVTAPGLADASELNTYLGARD
;
A
#
# COMPACT_ATOMS: atom_id res chain seq x y z
N VAL A 1 9.46 -13.47 -12.96
CA VAL A 1 8.38 -13.47 -13.97
C VAL A 1 8.48 -14.72 -14.81
N ALA A 2 9.64 -14.99 -15.44
CA ALA A 2 9.88 -16.19 -16.23
C ALA A 2 9.51 -17.49 -15.51
N ASP A 3 9.80 -17.57 -14.20
CA ASP A 3 9.59 -18.79 -13.40
C ASP A 3 8.35 -18.73 -12.50
N ALA A 4 7.50 -17.70 -12.64
CA ALA A 4 6.31 -17.58 -11.80
C ALA A 4 5.20 -18.51 -12.31
N ASP A 5 4.55 -19.23 -11.40
CA ASP A 5 3.31 -19.95 -11.70
C ASP A 5 2.22 -18.96 -12.14
N ALA A 6 1.63 -19.21 -13.30
CA ALA A 6 0.71 -18.28 -13.95
C ALA A 6 -0.57 -18.08 -13.13
N ASP A 7 -1.14 -19.15 -12.57
CA ASP A 7 -2.38 -19.09 -11.79
C ASP A 7 -2.17 -18.34 -10.47
N THR A 8 -1.02 -18.55 -9.83
CA THR A 8 -0.62 -17.84 -8.61
C THR A 8 -0.41 -16.35 -8.90
N ALA A 9 0.28 -16.01 -10.00
CA ALA A 9 0.46 -14.63 -10.44
C ALA A 9 -0.88 -13.94 -10.74
N GLU A 10 -1.76 -14.62 -11.48
CA GLU A 10 -3.10 -14.08 -11.79
C GLU A 10 -3.91 -13.86 -10.52
N ARG A 11 -3.90 -14.81 -9.58
CA ARG A 11 -4.60 -14.69 -8.29
C ARG A 11 -4.10 -13.47 -7.50
N MET A 12 -2.80 -13.24 -7.47
CA MET A 12 -2.21 -12.06 -6.82
C MET A 12 -2.69 -10.76 -7.46
N ILE A 13 -2.73 -10.69 -8.79
CA ILE A 13 -3.26 -9.51 -9.51
C ILE A 13 -4.75 -9.32 -9.22
N ARG A 14 -5.55 -10.41 -9.23
CA ARG A 14 -6.98 -10.35 -8.91
C ARG A 14 -7.23 -9.78 -7.50
N VAL A 15 -6.42 -10.17 -6.52
CA VAL A 15 -6.55 -9.67 -5.14
C VAL A 15 -6.03 -8.24 -5.00
N ASN A 16 -4.77 -7.99 -5.39
CA ASN A 16 -4.10 -6.72 -5.10
C ASN A 16 -4.62 -5.56 -5.97
N VAL A 17 -5.05 -5.86 -7.20
CA VAL A 17 -5.48 -4.85 -8.19
C VAL A 17 -6.99 -4.88 -8.36
N ILE A 18 -7.52 -6.00 -8.88
CA ILE A 18 -8.92 -6.03 -9.34
C ILE A 18 -9.90 -5.88 -8.17
N ALA A 19 -9.71 -6.63 -7.09
CA ALA A 19 -10.61 -6.57 -5.93
C ALA A 19 -10.56 -5.17 -5.28
N LEU A 20 -9.36 -4.62 -5.07
CA LEU A 20 -9.18 -3.26 -4.54
C LEU A 20 -9.92 -2.21 -5.37
N THR A 21 -9.73 -2.20 -6.68
CA THR A 21 -10.39 -1.24 -7.57
C THR A 21 -11.91 -1.38 -7.52
N ARG A 22 -12.44 -2.62 -7.50
CA ARG A 22 -13.87 -2.86 -7.45
C ARG A 22 -14.50 -2.44 -6.11
N LEU A 23 -13.83 -2.72 -5.00
CA LEU A 23 -14.29 -2.34 -3.66
C LEU A 23 -14.28 -0.82 -3.49
N THR A 24 -13.20 -0.15 -3.91
CA THR A 24 -13.11 1.31 -3.94
C THR A 24 -14.26 1.92 -4.74
N ARG A 25 -14.48 1.45 -5.98
CA ARG A 25 -15.58 1.94 -6.82
C ARG A 25 -16.96 1.70 -6.18
N ALA A 26 -17.13 0.59 -5.46
CA ALA A 26 -18.41 0.27 -4.83
C ALA A 26 -18.74 1.22 -3.66
N VAL A 27 -17.74 1.70 -2.92
CA VAL A 27 -17.96 2.55 -1.73
C VAL A 27 -17.86 4.05 -2.03
N LEU A 28 -16.99 4.46 -2.96
CA LEU A 28 -16.64 5.86 -3.20
C LEU A 28 -17.86 6.76 -3.49
N PRO A 29 -18.81 6.40 -4.37
CA PRO A 29 -19.98 7.27 -4.63
C PRO A 29 -20.79 7.56 -3.37
N GLY A 30 -20.92 6.57 -2.47
CA GLY A 30 -21.63 6.74 -1.21
C GLY A 30 -20.87 7.59 -0.19
N LEU A 31 -19.53 7.55 -0.19
CA LEU A 31 -18.69 8.43 0.64
C LEU A 31 -18.78 9.89 0.16
N LEU A 32 -18.72 10.11 -1.15
CA LEU A 32 -18.87 11.43 -1.77
C LEU A 32 -20.27 12.01 -1.53
N ALA A 33 -21.33 11.23 -1.73
CA ALA A 33 -22.71 11.68 -1.49
C ALA A 33 -22.95 12.11 -0.04
N ARG A 34 -22.30 11.46 0.93
CA ARG A 34 -22.36 11.84 2.36
C ARG A 34 -21.33 12.91 2.74
N ASN A 35 -20.42 13.24 1.84
CA ASN A 35 -19.27 14.10 2.05
C ASN A 35 -18.55 13.78 3.38
N ARG A 36 -18.27 12.50 3.64
CA ARG A 36 -17.50 12.03 4.80
C ARG A 36 -17.09 10.56 4.64
N GLY A 37 -15.96 10.23 5.26
CA GLY A 37 -15.47 8.86 5.39
C GLY A 37 -14.05 8.69 4.84
N GLY A 38 -13.62 7.44 4.70
CA GLY A 38 -12.22 7.11 4.48
C GLY A 38 -12.00 5.89 3.61
N ILE A 39 -10.95 5.90 2.81
CA ILE A 39 -10.39 4.72 2.14
C ILE A 39 -8.90 4.63 2.49
N ILE A 40 -8.47 3.49 3.02
CA ILE A 40 -7.07 3.20 3.34
C ILE A 40 -6.64 2.04 2.44
N ASN A 41 -5.69 2.30 1.55
CA ASN A 41 -5.13 1.28 0.67
C ASN A 41 -3.75 0.85 1.15
N ILE A 42 -3.50 -0.45 1.20
CA ILE A 42 -2.21 -1.02 1.62
C ILE A 42 -1.32 -1.22 0.38
N ALA A 43 -0.40 -0.29 0.15
CA ALA A 43 0.65 -0.40 -0.84
C ALA A 43 1.83 -1.21 -0.26
N SER A 44 3.07 -0.80 -0.52
CA SER A 44 4.31 -1.36 0.04
C SER A 44 5.50 -0.47 -0.35
N VAL A 45 6.57 -0.47 0.43
CA VAL A 45 7.84 0.19 0.06
C VAL A 45 8.35 -0.23 -1.33
N VAL A 46 8.07 -1.46 -1.75
CA VAL A 46 8.50 -1.99 -3.07
C VAL A 46 7.77 -1.35 -4.26
N ALA A 47 6.78 -0.49 -4.00
CA ALA A 47 6.13 0.35 -5.01
C ALA A 47 6.99 1.58 -5.38
N TYR A 48 7.92 1.98 -4.51
CA TYR A 48 8.66 3.24 -4.59
C TYR A 48 10.19 3.06 -4.60
N GLY A 49 10.70 1.96 -4.04
CA GLY A 49 12.14 1.66 -3.95
C GLY A 49 12.59 0.46 -4.81
N ILE A 50 13.43 -0.41 -4.24
CA ILE A 50 13.99 -1.58 -4.93
C ILE A 50 12.87 -2.55 -5.34
N ALA A 51 12.64 -2.67 -6.65
CA ALA A 51 11.67 -3.61 -7.20
C ALA A 51 12.12 -5.06 -6.93
N VAL A 52 11.37 -5.79 -6.11
CA VAL A 52 11.61 -7.20 -5.77
C VAL A 52 10.34 -8.01 -6.07
N GLY A 53 10.50 -9.15 -6.75
CA GLY A 53 9.36 -9.96 -7.17
C GLY A 53 8.44 -9.17 -8.11
N GLY A 54 8.90 -8.86 -9.33
CA GLY A 54 8.31 -7.85 -10.23
C GLY A 54 6.79 -7.86 -10.42
N ILE A 55 6.11 -9.01 -10.30
CA ILE A 55 4.63 -9.09 -10.33
C ILE A 55 4.03 -8.45 -9.07
N TYR A 56 4.52 -8.81 -7.89
CA TYR A 56 4.09 -8.22 -6.62
C TYR A 56 4.40 -6.72 -6.58
N SER A 57 5.65 -6.32 -6.86
CA SER A 57 6.03 -4.90 -6.96
C SER A 57 5.14 -4.13 -7.94
N GLY A 58 4.86 -4.69 -9.12
CA GLY A 58 3.96 -4.08 -10.09
C GLY A 58 2.54 -3.89 -9.56
N THR A 59 2.01 -4.87 -8.82
CA THR A 59 0.69 -4.73 -8.19
C THR A 59 0.68 -3.63 -7.13
N LYS A 60 1.75 -3.48 -6.34
CA LYS A 60 1.84 -2.44 -5.31
C LYS A 60 2.08 -1.05 -5.91
N ALA A 61 2.81 -0.95 -7.03
CA ALA A 61 2.93 0.27 -7.81
C ALA A 61 1.57 0.71 -8.39
N TYR A 62 0.74 -0.24 -8.86
CA TYR A 62 -0.64 0.07 -9.25
C TYR A 62 -1.42 0.68 -8.07
N VAL A 63 -1.38 0.03 -6.90
CA VAL A 63 -2.10 0.51 -5.71
C VAL A 63 -1.66 1.91 -5.31
N ALA A 64 -0.35 2.17 -5.29
CA ALA A 64 0.22 3.48 -5.02
C ALA A 64 -0.33 4.56 -5.96
N ASN A 65 -0.19 4.36 -7.27
CA ASN A 65 -0.61 5.33 -8.27
C ASN A 65 -2.13 5.49 -8.35
N PHE A 66 -2.89 4.40 -8.15
CA PHE A 66 -4.35 4.43 -8.05
C PHE A 66 -4.82 5.27 -6.85
N THR A 67 -4.14 5.12 -5.71
CA THR A 67 -4.48 5.86 -4.48
C THR A 67 -4.17 7.35 -4.63
N GLU A 68 -3.05 7.71 -5.27
CA GLU A 68 -2.70 9.10 -5.57
C GLU A 68 -3.75 9.75 -6.51
N ALA A 69 -4.17 9.06 -7.56
CA ALA A 69 -5.22 9.54 -8.44
C ALA A 69 -6.55 9.75 -7.69
N LEU A 70 -6.88 8.83 -6.79
CA LEU A 70 -8.09 8.92 -5.97
C LEU A 70 -8.03 10.09 -4.98
N GLN A 71 -6.86 10.37 -4.39
CA GLN A 71 -6.65 11.56 -3.55
C GLN A 71 -6.93 12.85 -4.32
N LYS A 72 -6.48 12.93 -5.59
CA LYS A 72 -6.76 14.06 -6.49
C LYS A 72 -8.26 14.14 -6.83
N GLU A 73 -8.93 13.01 -7.06
CA GLU A 73 -10.37 12.95 -7.36
C GLU A 73 -11.25 13.45 -6.20
N VAL A 74 -10.87 13.12 -4.95
CA VAL A 74 -11.63 13.53 -3.76
C VAL A 74 -11.18 14.87 -3.18
N ALA A 75 -10.20 15.53 -3.79
CA ALA A 75 -9.67 16.80 -3.33
C ALA A 75 -10.79 17.86 -3.24
N GLY A 76 -10.82 18.63 -2.15
CA GLY A 76 -11.88 19.60 -1.87
C GLY A 76 -13.15 19.01 -1.27
N THR A 77 -13.20 17.70 -1.03
CA THR A 77 -14.25 17.04 -0.23
C THR A 77 -13.76 16.69 1.16
N ASN A 78 -14.66 16.22 2.03
CA ASN A 78 -14.32 15.68 3.36
C ASN A 78 -14.08 14.15 3.34
N VAL A 79 -13.91 13.55 2.17
CA VAL A 79 -13.51 12.14 2.03
C VAL A 79 -11.99 12.06 2.08
N LYS A 80 -11.46 11.25 3.00
CA LYS A 80 -10.02 11.04 3.16
C LYS A 80 -9.58 9.77 2.43
N VAL A 81 -8.41 9.82 1.80
CA VAL A 81 -7.82 8.68 1.10
C VAL A 81 -6.34 8.59 1.49
N GLN A 82 -5.91 7.43 1.99
CA GLN A 82 -4.54 7.21 2.46
C GLN A 82 -3.91 6.01 1.77
N SER A 83 -2.64 6.17 1.39
CA SER A 83 -1.75 5.09 1.00
C SER A 83 -0.87 4.70 2.18
N VAL A 84 -1.02 3.48 2.69
CA VAL A 84 -0.09 2.94 3.68
C VAL A 84 1.02 2.21 2.94
N VAL A 85 2.27 2.53 3.27
CA VAL A 85 3.48 2.05 2.58
C VAL A 85 4.37 1.30 3.58
N PRO A 86 4.05 0.03 3.89
CA PRO A 86 4.83 -0.71 4.87
C PRO A 86 6.22 -1.10 4.37
N GLY A 87 7.17 -1.11 5.30
CA GLY A 87 8.39 -1.92 5.22
C GLY A 87 8.13 -3.42 5.49
N PRO A 88 9.10 -4.16 6.02
CA PRO A 88 8.92 -5.56 6.41
C PRO A 88 8.00 -5.71 7.63
N ILE A 89 6.89 -6.44 7.50
CA ILE A 89 5.91 -6.65 8.57
C ILE A 89 5.78 -8.13 8.88
N ARG A 90 5.85 -8.50 10.17
CA ARG A 90 5.73 -9.90 10.61
C ARG A 90 4.29 -10.40 10.39
N THR A 91 4.08 -11.12 9.29
CA THR A 91 2.78 -11.67 8.87
C THR A 91 2.98 -13.01 8.13
N GLU A 92 1.89 -13.69 7.77
CA GLU A 92 1.93 -14.93 6.96
C GLU A 92 2.40 -14.70 5.51
N LEU A 93 2.56 -13.44 5.07
CA LEU A 93 2.99 -13.10 3.71
C LEU A 93 4.33 -13.76 3.35
N TRP A 94 5.23 -13.90 4.32
CA TRP A 94 6.55 -14.46 4.12
C TRP A 94 6.50 -15.94 3.78
N ASP A 95 5.66 -16.70 4.49
CA ASP A 95 5.42 -18.12 4.21
C ASP A 95 4.84 -18.32 2.81
N VAL A 96 3.86 -17.49 2.44
CA VAL A 96 3.25 -17.51 1.09
C VAL A 96 4.25 -17.12 0.00
N SER A 97 5.16 -16.19 0.29
CA SER A 97 6.18 -15.75 -0.67
C SER A 97 7.35 -16.72 -0.83
N GLY A 98 7.51 -17.68 0.08
CA GLY A 98 8.66 -18.57 0.16
C GLY A 98 9.96 -17.89 0.63
N ILE A 99 9.88 -16.63 1.09
CA ILE A 99 11.01 -15.87 1.63
C ILE A 99 11.03 -16.05 3.14
N SER A 100 12.13 -16.58 3.68
CA SER A 100 12.34 -16.65 5.12
C SER A 100 12.55 -15.25 5.71
N LEU A 101 11.77 -14.93 6.73
CA LEU A 101 11.88 -13.72 7.55
C LEU A 101 13.26 -13.54 8.18
N ASP A 102 13.99 -14.63 8.44
CA ASP A 102 15.32 -14.59 9.05
C ASP A 102 16.36 -13.96 8.12
N ARG A 103 16.06 -13.86 6.82
CA ARG A 103 16.90 -13.19 5.83
C ARG A 103 16.71 -11.68 5.79
N ILE A 104 15.72 -11.16 6.52
CA ILE A 104 15.45 -9.73 6.65
C ILE A 104 16.16 -9.21 7.89
N ASN A 105 16.67 -7.97 7.83
CA ASN A 105 17.21 -7.31 9.01
C ASN A 105 16.11 -7.22 10.08
N GLN A 106 16.32 -7.86 11.24
CA GLN A 106 15.31 -7.96 12.28
C GLN A 106 14.96 -6.60 12.88
N ASP A 107 15.88 -5.64 12.82
CA ASP A 107 15.64 -4.26 13.28
C ASP A 107 14.64 -3.51 12.38
N TRP A 108 14.37 -4.02 11.18
CA TRP A 108 13.41 -3.42 10.23
C TRP A 108 12.02 -4.06 10.32
N ILE A 109 11.86 -5.14 11.09
CA ILE A 109 10.61 -5.88 11.15
C ILE A 109 9.69 -5.27 12.19
N MET A 110 8.54 -4.80 11.73
CA MET A 110 7.46 -4.29 12.58
C MET A 110 6.35 -5.34 12.76
N SER A 111 5.60 -5.27 13.86
CA SER A 111 4.40 -6.10 14.07
C SER A 111 3.23 -5.63 13.20
N ALA A 112 2.21 -6.46 13.02
CA ALA A 112 1.00 -6.07 12.29
C ALA A 112 0.18 -5.04 13.10
N GLU A 113 0.18 -5.19 14.43
CA GLU A 113 -0.46 -4.30 15.39
C GLU A 113 0.11 -2.89 15.31
N ASP A 114 1.45 -2.75 15.39
CA ASP A 114 2.12 -1.45 15.31
C ASP A 114 1.90 -0.77 13.94
N LEU A 115 1.84 -1.56 12.86
CA LEU A 115 1.49 -1.05 11.54
C LEU A 115 0.08 -0.46 11.52
N VAL A 116 -0.89 -1.16 12.12
CA VAL A 116 -2.28 -0.71 12.15
C VAL A 116 -2.40 0.56 13.00
N ASP A 117 -1.75 0.60 14.16
CA ASP A 117 -1.72 1.77 15.02
C ASP A 117 -1.13 2.98 14.29
N ALA A 118 0.01 2.81 13.62
CA ALA A 118 0.65 3.87 12.84
C ALA A 118 -0.24 4.34 11.68
N ALA A 119 -0.82 3.40 10.91
CA ALA A 119 -1.70 3.72 9.79
C ALA A 119 -2.93 4.54 10.24
N LEU A 120 -3.59 4.11 11.32
CA LEU A 120 -4.77 4.80 11.86
C LEU A 120 -4.41 6.15 12.48
N ALA A 121 -3.27 6.25 13.17
CA ALA A 121 -2.78 7.51 13.71
C ALA A 121 -2.48 8.53 12.59
N GLY A 122 -1.79 8.12 11.53
CA GLY A 122 -1.54 8.96 10.36
C GLY A 122 -2.84 9.37 9.66
N PHE A 123 -3.79 8.44 9.52
CA PHE A 123 -5.10 8.71 8.91
C PHE A 123 -5.90 9.75 9.70
N ALA A 124 -5.87 9.65 11.03
CA ALA A 124 -6.51 10.61 11.92
C ALA A 124 -5.90 12.02 11.75
N GLN A 125 -4.57 12.10 11.63
CA GLN A 125 -3.81 13.33 11.40
C GLN A 125 -3.96 13.90 9.98
N GLY A 126 -4.51 13.13 9.04
CA GLY A 126 -4.75 13.56 7.66
C GLY A 126 -3.59 13.28 6.72
N GLU A 127 -2.66 12.40 7.09
CA GLU A 127 -1.62 11.92 6.20
C GLU A 127 -2.22 11.25 4.97
N THR A 128 -1.78 11.68 3.78
CA THR A 128 -2.11 11.03 2.51
C THR A 128 -1.23 9.81 2.26
N VAL A 129 -0.02 9.80 2.82
CA VAL A 129 0.91 8.67 2.78
C VAL A 129 1.45 8.43 4.18
N THR A 130 1.33 7.20 4.68
CA THR A 130 1.89 6.78 5.98
C THR A 130 2.79 5.58 5.76
N ALA A 131 4.01 5.64 6.29
CA ALA A 131 5.08 4.73 5.87
C ALA A 131 5.70 3.97 7.07
N PRO A 132 4.94 3.07 7.71
CA PRO A 132 5.37 2.38 8.93
C PRO A 132 6.44 1.32 8.63
N GLY A 133 7.42 1.17 9.53
CA GLY A 133 8.46 0.15 9.42
C GLY A 133 9.53 0.44 8.35
N LEU A 134 9.59 1.68 7.85
CA LEU A 134 10.70 2.14 7.01
C LEU A 134 11.86 2.59 7.89
N ALA A 135 13.02 1.96 7.72
CA ALA A 135 14.25 2.35 8.41
C ALA A 135 14.74 3.75 7.97
N ASP A 136 14.53 4.09 6.69
CA ASP A 136 14.78 5.41 6.13
C ASP A 136 13.65 5.77 5.15
N ALA A 137 13.02 6.93 5.37
CA ALA A 137 11.95 7.46 4.51
C ALA A 137 12.46 8.41 3.42
N SER A 138 13.77 8.69 3.35
CA SER A 138 14.37 9.66 2.43
C SER A 138 14.09 9.35 0.96
N GLU A 139 14.21 8.08 0.56
CA GLU A 139 13.91 7.63 -0.81
C GLU A 139 12.43 7.80 -1.17
N LEU A 140 11.53 7.43 -0.25
CA LEU A 140 10.09 7.62 -0.44
C LEU A 140 9.77 9.12 -0.57
N ASN A 141 10.32 9.96 0.30
CA ASN A 141 10.11 11.40 0.26
C ASN A 141 10.64 12.01 -1.05
N THR A 142 11.80 11.54 -1.53
CA THR A 142 12.38 11.98 -2.80
C THR A 142 11.49 11.58 -3.97
N TYR A 143 11.00 10.34 -3.98
CA TYR A 143 10.09 9.85 -5.01
C TYR A 143 8.79 10.66 -5.03
N LEU A 144 8.17 10.87 -3.87
CA LEU A 144 6.92 11.61 -3.75
C LEU A 144 7.10 13.07 -4.19
N GLY A 145 8.16 13.73 -3.73
CA GLY A 145 8.46 15.12 -4.11
C GLY A 145 8.79 15.32 -5.59
N ALA A 146 9.11 14.27 -6.34
CA ALA A 146 9.33 14.33 -7.79
C ALA A 146 8.04 14.19 -8.62
N ARG A 147 6.88 13.93 -7.98
CA ARG A 147 5.59 13.70 -8.64
C ARG A 147 4.60 14.86 -8.53
N ASP A 148 4.93 15.84 -7.70
CA ASP A 148 4.22 17.12 -7.57
C ASP A 148 4.67 18.13 -8.64
#